data_AF-A0A3M2VXN9-F1
#
_entry.id   AF-A0A3M2VXN9-F1
#
_cell.length_a   1.000
_cell.length_b   1.000
_cell.length_c   1.000
_cell.angle_alpha   90.00
_cell.angle_beta   90.00
_cell.angle_gamma   90.00
#
_symmetry.space_group_name_H-M   'P 1'
#
loop_
_entity.id
_entity.type
_entity.pdbx_description
1 polymer ?
#
loop_
_entity_poly.entity_id
_entity_poly.type
_entity_poly.pdbx_seq_one_letter_code
_entity_poly.pdbx_strand_id
1 'polypeptide(L)'
;MTRSLRILYIAIFLGILLILGAWSLRSFSNFSTSAETTVLNGKWTKAAETHYDDEFPIKRLGTNLWAALDFKLFNEGRPGVVLGKDQWLYTDEEFDAVANGEQNEADNLALIQGVRDAL
;
A
#
# COMPACT_ATOMS: atom_id res chain seq x y z
N MET A 1 -14.74 17.81 -32.17
CA MET A 1 -15.40 16.68 -31.47
C MET A 1 -16.84 16.56 -31.93
N THR A 2 -17.25 15.42 -32.49
CA THR A 2 -18.64 15.19 -32.95
C THR A 2 -19.56 14.88 -31.76
N ARG A 3 -20.85 15.21 -31.87
CA ARG A 3 -21.86 15.01 -30.81
C ARG A 3 -21.91 13.55 -30.33
N SER A 4 -21.79 12.59 -31.25
CA SER A 4 -21.77 11.16 -30.94
C SER A 4 -20.56 10.74 -30.11
N LEU A 5 -19.38 11.33 -30.37
CA LEU A 5 -18.16 11.02 -29.61
C LEU A 5 -18.25 11.51 -28.16
N ARG A 6 -18.94 12.65 -27.93
CA ARG A 6 -19.18 13.17 -26.59
C ARG A 6 -20.15 12.29 -25.80
N ILE A 7 -21.21 11.80 -26.44
CA ILE A 7 -22.17 10.89 -25.80
C ILE A 7 -21.50 9.57 -25.43
N LEU A 8 -20.68 9.02 -26.34
CA LEU A 8 -19.91 7.82 -26.06
C LEU A 8 -18.96 8.00 -24.88
N TYR A 9 -18.23 9.13 -24.84
CA TYR A 9 -17.35 9.46 -23.72
C TYR A 9 -18.10 9.55 -22.39
N ILE A 10 -19.23 10.27 -22.36
CA ILE A 10 -20.06 10.41 -21.16
C ILE A 10 -20.60 9.05 -20.71
N ALA A 11 -21.08 8.23 -21.65
CA ALA A 11 -21.62 6.91 -21.33
C ALA A 11 -20.56 5.98 -20.76
N ILE A 12 -19.34 5.99 -21.32
CA ILE A 12 -18.21 5.21 -20.80
C ILE A 12 -17.80 5.72 -19.41
N PHE A 13 -17.68 7.04 -19.23
CA PHE A 13 -17.33 7.63 -17.95
C PHE A 13 -18.34 7.28 -16.85
N LEU A 14 -19.64 7.43 -17.14
CA LEU A 14 -20.71 7.06 -16.21
C LEU A 14 -20.73 5.55 -15.95
N GLY A 15 -20.50 4.72 -16.97
CA GLY A 15 -20.42 3.27 -16.83
C GLY A 15 -19.28 2.85 -15.90
N ILE A 16 -18.09 3.43 -16.09
CA ILE A 16 -16.93 3.20 -15.21
C ILE A 16 -17.25 3.66 -13.79
N LEU A 17 -17.81 4.86 -13.60
CA LEU A 17 -18.19 5.36 -12.27
C LEU A 17 -19.19 4.44 -11.56
N LEU A 18 -20.21 3.94 -12.27
CA LEU A 18 -21.20 3.04 -11.70
C LEU A 18 -20.60 1.68 -11.33
N ILE A 19 -19.71 1.13 -12.17
CA ILE A 19 -19.01 -0.13 -11.88
C ILE A 19 -18.13 0.03 -10.63
N LEU A 20 -17.35 1.11 -10.57
CA LEU A 20 -16.47 1.39 -9.43
C LEU A 20 -17.28 1.67 -8.15
N GLY A 21 -18.39 2.40 -8.26
CA GLY A 21 -19.31 2.65 -7.15
C GLY A 21 -19.97 1.37 -6.65
N ALA A 22 -20.45 0.50 -7.54
CA ALA A 22 -21.04 -0.79 -7.18
C ALA A 22 -19.99 -1.73 -6.56
N TRP A 23 -18.75 -1.70 -7.04
CA TRP A 23 -17.66 -2.48 -6.45
C TRP A 23 -17.26 -1.95 -5.07
N SER A 24 -17.22 -0.64 -4.89
CA SER A 24 -17.01 0.00 -3.58
C SER A 24 -18.10 -0.39 -2.57
N LEU A 25 -19.37 -0.51 -3.00
CA LEU A 25 -20.46 -1.00 -2.14
C LEU A 25 -20.28 -2.48 -1.74
N ARG A 26 -19.65 -3.31 -2.58
CA ARG A 26 -19.33 -4.70 -2.24
C ARG A 26 -18.30 -4.79 -1.10
N SER A 27 -17.37 -3.84 -1.02
CA SER A 27 -16.42 -3.77 0.09
C SER A 27 -17.11 -3.58 1.44
N PHE A 28 -18.26 -2.91 1.47
CA PHE A 28 -19.04 -2.73 2.69
C PHE A 28 -19.80 -3.99 3.15
N SER A 29 -19.87 -5.05 2.32
CA SER A 29 -20.64 -6.26 2.62
C SER A 29 -20.00 -7.18 3.68
N ASN A 30 -18.71 -7.01 3.97
CA ASN A 30 -17.98 -7.77 4.99
C ASN A 30 -17.79 -7.02 6.32
N PHE A 31 -18.48 -5.88 6.51
CA PHE A 31 -18.37 -5.09 7.73
C PHE A 31 -19.07 -5.79 8.92
N SER A 32 -18.38 -6.73 9.56
CA SER A 32 -18.83 -7.36 10.81
C SER A 32 -18.50 -6.44 11.99
N THR A 33 -19.51 -5.79 12.55
CA THR A 33 -19.35 -4.97 13.76
C THR A 33 -19.34 -5.92 14.96
N SER A 34 -18.22 -5.99 15.68
CA SER A 34 -18.24 -6.58 17.01
C SER A 34 -19.01 -5.64 17.94
N ALA A 35 -19.94 -6.19 18.70
CA ALA A 35 -20.94 -5.48 19.51
C ALA A 35 -20.38 -4.51 20.58
N GLU A 36 -19.05 -4.43 20.73
CA GLU A 36 -18.37 -3.55 21.70
C GLU A 36 -17.82 -2.24 21.11
N THR A 37 -17.93 -1.99 19.79
CA THR A 37 -17.36 -0.77 19.20
C THR A 37 -18.39 0.35 19.21
N THR A 38 -18.34 1.24 20.19
CA THR A 38 -19.24 2.40 20.32
C THR A 38 -18.86 3.54 19.38
N VAL A 39 -19.85 4.14 18.71
CA VAL A 39 -19.73 5.27 17.76
C VAL A 39 -19.09 6.53 18.41
N LEU A 40 -19.27 6.69 19.72
CA LEU A 40 -18.80 7.84 20.50
C LEU A 40 -17.28 7.90 20.73
N ASN A 41 -16.55 6.81 20.51
CA ASN A 41 -15.10 6.74 20.76
C ASN A 41 -14.23 6.97 19.52
N GLY A 42 -14.81 7.28 18.35
CA GLY A 42 -14.06 7.50 17.10
C GLY A 42 -13.37 6.25 16.51
N LYS A 43 -13.35 5.14 17.24
CA LYS A 43 -12.82 3.84 16.79
C LYS A 43 -13.64 3.25 15.63
N TRP A 44 -14.93 3.59 15.54
CA TRP A 44 -15.78 3.23 14.41
C TRP A 44 -15.36 3.92 13.12
N THR A 45 -15.07 5.22 13.18
CA THR A 45 -14.61 6.00 12.02
C THR A 45 -13.28 5.46 11.52
N LYS A 46 -12.35 5.17 12.43
CA LYS A 46 -11.04 4.60 12.07
C LYS A 46 -11.14 3.18 11.50
N ALA A 47 -12.00 2.33 12.05
CA ALA A 47 -12.23 0.98 11.53
C ALA A 47 -12.93 0.99 10.15
N ALA A 48 -13.88 1.90 9.95
CA ALA A 48 -14.53 2.10 8.65
C ALA A 48 -13.56 2.67 7.60
N GLU A 49 -12.70 3.61 7.98
CA GLU A 49 -11.67 4.18 7.11
C GLU A 49 -10.63 3.13 6.71
N THR A 50 -10.08 2.37 7.66
CA THR A 50 -9.11 1.30 7.36
C THR A 50 -9.70 0.23 6.44
N HIS A 51 -10.95 -0.18 6.66
CA HIS A 51 -11.59 -1.18 5.81
C HIS A 51 -11.92 -0.65 4.41
N TYR A 52 -12.35 0.60 4.29
CA TYR A 52 -12.57 1.26 3.00
C TYR A 52 -11.26 1.43 2.22
N ASP A 53 -10.17 1.79 2.90
CA ASP A 53 -8.86 1.98 2.29
C ASP A 53 -8.20 0.66 1.84
N ASP A 54 -8.41 -0.44 2.58
CA ASP A 54 -7.83 -1.75 2.26
C ASP A 54 -8.50 -2.43 1.06
N GLU A 55 -9.81 -2.21 0.88
CA GLU A 55 -10.57 -2.84 -0.19
C GLU A 55 -10.74 -1.97 -1.44
N PHE A 56 -10.33 -0.69 -1.45
CA PHE A 56 -10.46 0.15 -2.64
C PHE A 56 -9.45 -0.27 -3.74
N PRO A 57 -9.86 -1.05 -4.76
CA PRO A 57 -8.92 -1.73 -5.65
C PRO A 57 -8.17 -0.73 -6.55
N ILE A 58 -8.81 0.40 -6.83
CA ILE A 58 -8.28 1.46 -7.68
C ILE A 58 -7.10 2.16 -7.02
N LYS A 59 -7.08 2.28 -5.68
CA LYS A 59 -5.97 2.94 -4.96
C LYS A 59 -4.68 2.17 -5.24
N ARG A 60 -4.70 0.85 -5.05
CA ARG A 60 -3.55 -0.02 -5.32
C ARG A 60 -3.18 -0.05 -6.81
N LEU A 61 -4.15 -0.12 -7.72
CA LEU A 61 -3.89 -0.08 -9.16
C LEU A 61 -3.25 1.24 -9.60
N GLY A 62 -3.75 2.37 -9.10
CA GLY A 62 -3.21 3.70 -9.40
C GLY A 62 -1.81 3.88 -8.85
N THR A 63 -1.57 3.51 -7.59
CA THR A 63 -0.24 3.59 -6.97
C THR A 63 0.77 2.69 -7.67
N ASN A 64 0.38 1.46 -8.04
CA ASN A 64 1.27 0.55 -8.75
C ASN A 64 1.56 1.00 -10.18
N LEU A 65 0.56 1.53 -10.89
CA LEU A 65 0.74 2.07 -12.24
C LEU A 65 1.66 3.30 -12.23
N TRP A 66 1.45 4.19 -11.26
CA TRP A 66 2.32 5.35 -11.07
C TRP A 66 3.75 4.93 -10.73
N ALA A 67 3.92 3.98 -9.80
CA ALA A 67 5.23 3.44 -9.47
C ALA A 67 5.91 2.74 -10.67
N ALA A 68 5.16 2.04 -11.52
CA ALA A 68 5.70 1.44 -12.74
C ALA A 68 6.10 2.48 -13.79
N LEU A 69 5.37 3.60 -13.87
CA LEU A 69 5.73 4.73 -14.72
C LEU A 69 7.01 5.39 -14.21
N ASP A 70 7.11 5.65 -12.90
CA ASP A 70 8.31 6.23 -12.29
C ASP A 70 9.53 5.32 -12.49
N PHE A 71 9.38 4.02 -12.25
CA PHE A 71 10.42 3.03 -12.51
C PHE A 71 10.87 3.01 -13.98
N LYS A 72 9.93 3.09 -14.93
CA LYS A 72 10.25 3.01 -16.36
C LYS A 72 10.84 4.30 -16.92
N LEU A 73 10.38 5.46 -16.44
CA LEU A 73 10.74 6.77 -16.97
C LEU A 73 11.95 7.38 -16.27
N PHE A 74 12.05 7.21 -14.96
CA PHE A 74 13.08 7.83 -14.13
C PHE A 74 14.06 6.82 -13.56
N ASN A 75 13.77 5.51 -13.67
CA ASN A 75 14.57 4.47 -13.04
C ASN A 75 14.80 4.80 -11.55
N GLU A 76 13.70 5.19 -10.89
CA GLU A 76 13.63 5.48 -9.46
C GLU A 76 12.75 4.40 -8.80
N GLY A 77 13.29 3.81 -7.73
CA GLY A 77 12.55 2.87 -6.88
C GLY A 77 11.63 3.64 -5.93
N ARG A 78 10.67 2.95 -5.33
CA ARG A 78 9.98 3.52 -4.16
C ARG A 78 10.99 3.70 -3.01
N PRO A 79 10.75 4.63 -2.07
CA PRO A 79 11.58 4.74 -0.86
C PRO A 79 11.72 3.35 -0.20
N GLY A 80 12.95 2.93 0.11
CA GLY A 80 13.24 1.55 0.49
C GLY A 80 14.00 0.71 -0.55
N VAL A 81 14.02 1.12 -1.82
CA VAL A 81 14.51 0.27 -2.93
C VAL A 81 15.65 0.93 -3.69
N VAL A 82 16.79 0.24 -3.76
CA VAL A 82 17.95 0.59 -4.57
C VAL A 82 17.92 -0.22 -5.87
N LEU A 83 18.05 0.47 -7.01
CA LEU A 83 17.96 -0.14 -8.33
C LEU A 83 19.31 -0.68 -8.82
N GLY A 84 19.33 -1.98 -9.12
CA GLY A 84 20.46 -2.70 -9.68
C GLY A 84 20.50 -2.74 -11.21
N LYS A 85 21.49 -3.45 -11.75
CA LYS A 85 21.54 -3.79 -13.19
C LYS A 85 20.53 -4.89 -13.51
N ASP A 86 20.10 -4.97 -14.77
CA ASP A 86 19.22 -6.04 -15.27
C ASP A 86 17.91 -6.21 -14.47
N GLN A 87 17.31 -5.09 -14.05
CA GLN A 87 16.07 -5.05 -13.26
C GLN A 87 16.16 -5.70 -11.86
N TRP A 88 17.36 -5.86 -11.31
CA TRP A 88 17.53 -6.26 -9.92
C TRP A 88 17.08 -5.15 -8.97
N LEU A 89 16.37 -5.54 -7.91
CA LEU A 89 15.93 -4.66 -6.85
C LEU A 89 16.65 -5.06 -5.57
N TYR A 90 17.31 -4.11 -4.94
CA TYR A 90 17.93 -4.26 -3.63
C TYR A 90 17.16 -3.43 -2.60
N THR A 91 17.25 -3.80 -1.33
CA THR A 91 16.72 -2.96 -0.25
C THR A 91 17.77 -1.90 0.13
N ASP A 92 17.33 -0.71 0.50
CA ASP A 92 18.22 0.35 0.98
C ASP A 92 18.98 -0.04 2.27
N GLU A 93 18.35 -0.83 3.15
CA GLU A 93 18.99 -1.39 4.35
C GLU A 93 20.31 -2.14 4.07
N GLU A 94 20.51 -2.70 2.87
CA GLU A 94 21.76 -3.39 2.49
C GLU A 94 22.92 -2.43 2.19
N PHE A 95 22.62 -1.16 1.92
CA PHE A 95 23.58 -0.15 1.46
C PHE A 95 23.70 1.03 2.45
N ASP A 96 22.73 1.18 3.34
CA ASP A 96 22.72 2.26 4.33
C ASP A 96 23.81 2.09 5.37
N ALA A 97 24.59 3.15 5.58
CA ALA A 97 25.56 3.22 6.65
C ALA A 97 24.82 3.43 7.98
N VAL A 98 24.58 2.34 8.70
CA VAL A 98 23.93 2.39 10.02
C VAL A 98 24.84 3.09 11.03
N ALA A 99 24.33 4.16 11.66
CA ALA A 99 25.05 4.83 12.73
C ALA A 99 25.32 3.87 13.89
N ASN A 100 26.58 3.80 14.34
CA ASN A 100 27.03 2.86 15.37
C ASN A 100 26.81 1.37 15.01
N GLY A 101 26.95 0.99 13.74
CA GLY A 101 26.74 -0.39 13.26
C GLY A 101 27.42 -1.46 14.11
N GLU A 102 28.71 -1.29 14.47
CA GLU A 102 29.44 -2.26 15.31
C GLU A 102 28.80 -2.47 16.68
N GLN A 103 28.30 -1.42 17.32
CA GLN A 103 27.63 -1.53 18.61
C GLN A 103 26.29 -2.25 18.46
N ASN A 104 25.51 -1.91 17.44
CA ASN A 104 24.23 -2.56 17.16
C ASN A 104 24.41 -4.06 16.86
N GLU A 105 25.46 -4.43 16.13
CA GLU A 105 25.82 -5.82 15.87
C GLU A 105 26.19 -6.55 17.17
N ALA A 106 27.02 -5.95 18.01
CA ALA A 106 27.41 -6.53 19.30
C ALA A 106 26.21 -6.76 20.22
N ASP A 107 25.30 -5.79 20.30
CA ASP A 107 24.08 -5.87 21.11
C ASP A 107 23.13 -6.97 20.58
N ASN A 108 22.95 -7.04 19.26
CA ASN A 108 22.14 -8.09 18.63
C ASN A 108 22.74 -9.49 18.85
N LEU A 109 24.07 -9.63 18.78
CA LEU A 109 24.75 -10.89 19.05
C LEU A 109 24.60 -11.31 20.51
N ALA A 110 24.68 -10.36 21.46
CA ALA A 110 24.47 -10.64 22.87
C ALA A 110 23.03 -11.15 23.15
N LEU A 111 22.03 -10.56 22.48
CA LEU A 111 20.65 -11.04 22.54
C LEU A 111 20.50 -12.45 21.98
N ILE A 112 21.09 -12.74 20.81
CA ILE A 112 21.06 -14.08 20.20
C ILE A 112 21.70 -15.12 21.13
N GLN A 113 22.84 -14.78 21.75
CA GLN A 113 23.49 -15.66 22.73
C GLN A 113 22.60 -15.88 23.97
N GLY A 114 21.96 -14.83 24.48
CA GLY A 114 21.01 -14.95 25.60
C GLY A 114 19.82 -15.86 25.28
N VAL A 115 19.28 -15.81 24.07
CA VAL A 115 18.21 -16.71 23.61
C VAL A 115 18.71 -18.15 23.49
N ARG A 116 19.90 -18.35 22.92
CA ARG A 116 20.53 -19.69 22.83
C ARG A 116 20.72 -20.31 24.21
N ASP A 117 21.18 -19.55 25.18
CA ASP A 117 21.52 -20.08 26.51
C ASP A 117 20.27 -20.34 27.38
N ALA A 118 19.11 -19.80 27.01
CA ALA A 118 17.83 -19.98 27.70
C ALA A 118 16.97 -21.15 27.16
N LEU A 119 17.31 -21.72 26.00
CA LEU A 119 16.62 -22.83 25.33
C LEU A 119 17.38 -24.16 25.50
#